data_AF-A0A369BR90-F1
#
_entry.id   AF-A0A369BR90-F1
#
_cell.length_a   1.000
_cell.length_b   1.000
_cell.length_c   1.000
_cell.angle_alpha   90.00
_cell.angle_beta   90.00
_cell.angle_gamma   90.00
#
_symmetry.space_group_name_H-M   'P 1'
#
loop_
_entity.id
_entity.type
_entity.pdbx_description
1 polymer ?
#
loop_
_entity_poly.entity_id
_entity_poly.type
_entity_poly.pdbx_seq_one_letter_code
_entity_poly.pdbx_strand_id
1 'polypeptide(L)'
;MDHKYHVQREVTTYYRHIPHVPEHFTVNPLLLSGMSEKDFVMSFRQFTGIMGRMYRDMELRPEAYGVMIVDINLVNENKEDGNLAKASWRSVKRLGDVIAAIGKLGESAVCGLKITVADFKTALKKVNKVHLILSRLMDFGFTIGGFDGDKIAKHAESIVITFPDNPLLMTVIKAYALTDSFQGNDPHEFYYFDYKRVAERAKLPEYCTVRDLAALLDENNGELLLALNSYFADQIKLAAHYKDDTIEYYLKNKRVARYIIDFHTLEVQVILKLKNMDNYLDLVQSLPPGLRCYFERDGCHYCGFQNATVDWCKFRLSWTLDGRRRNACSFESFNFNQPRSEDAEPMMKLMMREYQIPG
;
A
#
# COMPACT_ATOMS: atom_id res chain seq x y z
N MET A 1 -10.80 -15.34 3.64
CA MET A 1 -10.96 -15.96 2.31
C MET A 1 -9.76 -16.85 2.14
N ASP A 2 -9.95 -18.15 1.93
CA ASP A 2 -8.83 -19.05 1.71
C ASP A 2 -8.40 -18.94 0.25
N HIS A 3 -7.30 -18.23 0.00
CA HIS A 3 -6.74 -18.09 -1.34
C HIS A 3 -6.08 -19.39 -1.79
N LYS A 4 -6.34 -19.80 -3.03
CA LYS A 4 -5.71 -20.98 -3.65
C LYS A 4 -4.40 -20.61 -4.33
N TYR A 5 -4.32 -19.42 -4.90
CA TYR A 5 -3.20 -18.98 -5.72
C TYR A 5 -2.51 -17.74 -5.17
N HIS A 6 -1.20 -17.69 -5.32
CA HIS A 6 -0.35 -16.55 -4.89
C HIS A 6 -0.83 -15.22 -5.47
N VAL A 7 -1.25 -15.21 -6.73
CA VAL A 7 -1.80 -14.02 -7.38
C VAL A 7 -3.08 -13.50 -6.71
N GLN A 8 -3.92 -14.37 -6.14
CA GLN A 8 -5.15 -13.92 -5.49
C GLN A 8 -4.84 -13.09 -4.25
N ARG A 9 -3.87 -13.53 -3.42
CA ARG A 9 -3.38 -12.76 -2.25
C ARG A 9 -2.88 -11.38 -2.67
N GLU A 10 -2.14 -11.31 -3.77
CA GLU A 10 -1.59 -10.05 -4.27
C GLU A 10 -2.68 -9.12 -4.83
N VAL A 11 -3.66 -9.68 -5.54
CA VAL A 11 -4.79 -8.90 -6.04
C VAL A 11 -5.62 -8.34 -4.89
N THR A 12 -5.84 -9.11 -3.81
CA THR A 12 -6.48 -8.61 -2.59
C THR A 12 -5.71 -7.42 -2.03
N THR A 13 -4.38 -7.51 -1.96
CA THR A 13 -3.51 -6.42 -1.51
C THR A 13 -3.66 -5.19 -2.38
N TYR A 14 -3.59 -5.33 -3.71
CA TYR A 14 -3.78 -4.21 -4.64
C TYR A 14 -5.14 -3.54 -4.51
N TYR A 15 -6.21 -4.33 -4.36
CA TYR A 15 -7.55 -3.82 -4.12
C TYR A 15 -7.64 -3.02 -2.81
N ARG A 16 -7.07 -3.55 -1.72
CA ARG A 16 -7.08 -2.91 -0.40
C ARG A 16 -6.25 -1.62 -0.36
N HIS A 17 -5.24 -1.50 -1.21
CA HIS A 17 -4.45 -0.28 -1.30
C HIS A 17 -5.14 0.84 -2.09
N ILE A 18 -6.27 0.60 -2.76
CA ILE A 18 -7.01 1.67 -3.44
C ILE A 18 -7.63 2.57 -2.35
N PRO A 19 -7.15 3.82 -2.18
CA PRO A 19 -7.68 4.69 -1.15
C PRO A 19 -9.11 5.11 -1.49
N HIS A 20 -9.91 5.39 -0.46
CA HIS A 20 -11.18 6.05 -0.66
C HIS A 20 -10.95 7.42 -1.32
N VAL A 21 -11.57 7.66 -2.46
CA VAL A 21 -11.46 8.96 -3.13
C VAL A 21 -12.43 9.95 -2.45
N PRO A 22 -11.93 11.04 -1.83
CA PRO A 22 -12.78 12.01 -1.14
C PRO A 22 -13.84 12.61 -2.06
N GLU A 23 -14.96 13.08 -1.49
CA GLU A 23 -15.97 13.82 -2.26
C GLU A 23 -15.41 15.11 -2.85
N HIS A 24 -14.44 15.70 -2.16
CA HIS A 24 -13.78 16.94 -2.55
C HIS A 24 -12.28 16.84 -2.29
N PHE A 25 -11.49 17.15 -3.31
CA PHE A 25 -10.06 17.46 -3.18
C PHE A 25 -9.69 18.38 -4.35
N THR A 26 -8.69 19.25 -4.17
CA THR A 26 -8.23 20.10 -5.27
C THR A 26 -7.44 19.28 -6.27
N VAL A 27 -7.89 19.27 -7.52
CA VAL A 27 -7.20 18.61 -8.63
C VAL A 27 -6.08 19.53 -9.13
N ASN A 28 -4.95 18.97 -9.56
CA ASN A 28 -3.91 19.75 -10.20
C ASN A 28 -4.49 20.45 -11.46
N PRO A 29 -4.47 21.79 -11.54
CA PRO A 29 -5.12 22.53 -12.63
C PRO A 29 -4.64 22.14 -14.03
N LEU A 30 -3.39 21.67 -14.16
CA LEU A 30 -2.83 21.23 -15.44
C LEU A 30 -3.48 19.96 -16.00
N LEU A 31 -4.18 19.19 -15.15
CA LEU A 31 -4.80 17.92 -15.52
C LEU A 31 -6.26 18.07 -15.97
N LEU A 32 -6.91 19.18 -15.63
CA LEU A 32 -8.33 19.39 -15.87
C LEU A 32 -8.69 19.39 -17.36
N SER A 33 -7.79 19.83 -18.24
CA SER A 33 -8.00 19.79 -19.71
C SER A 33 -9.34 20.43 -20.14
N GLY A 34 -9.76 21.52 -19.48
CA GLY A 34 -11.04 22.21 -19.72
C GLY A 34 -12.26 21.59 -19.02
N MET A 35 -12.10 20.47 -18.30
CA MET A 35 -13.10 19.87 -17.44
C MET A 35 -13.26 20.66 -16.14
N SER A 36 -14.47 20.69 -15.57
CA SER A 36 -14.65 21.21 -14.21
C SER A 36 -14.00 20.28 -13.19
N GLU A 37 -13.53 20.83 -12.06
CA GLU A 37 -12.96 20.02 -10.98
C GLU A 37 -13.97 19.00 -10.44
N LYS A 38 -15.25 19.39 -10.33
CA LYS A 38 -16.33 18.51 -9.88
C LYS A 38 -16.49 17.31 -10.82
N ASP A 39 -16.55 17.54 -12.13
CA ASP A 39 -16.70 16.45 -13.11
C ASP A 39 -15.48 15.55 -13.13
N PHE A 40 -14.28 16.11 -12.92
CA PHE A 40 -13.04 15.35 -12.81
C PHE A 40 -13.08 14.43 -11.60
N VAL A 41 -13.40 14.96 -10.41
CA VAL A 41 -13.49 14.16 -9.18
C VAL A 41 -14.55 13.06 -9.30
N MET A 42 -15.73 13.37 -9.84
CA MET A 42 -16.79 12.39 -10.08
C MET A 42 -16.33 11.28 -11.04
N SER A 43 -15.69 11.65 -12.15
CA SER A 43 -15.19 10.69 -13.15
C SER A 43 -14.02 9.88 -12.62
N PHE A 44 -13.14 10.47 -11.79
CA PHE A 44 -12.05 9.78 -11.12
C PHE A 44 -12.57 8.75 -10.12
N ARG A 45 -13.58 9.11 -9.30
CA ARG A 45 -14.27 8.16 -8.41
C ARG A 45 -14.86 6.98 -9.18
N GLN A 46 -15.47 7.23 -10.33
CA GLN A 46 -16.00 6.15 -11.18
C GLN A 46 -14.85 5.28 -11.73
N PHE A 47 -13.78 5.89 -12.20
CA PHE A 47 -12.60 5.18 -12.70
C PHE A 47 -11.99 4.27 -11.63
N THR A 48 -11.68 4.78 -10.43
CA THR A 48 -11.13 3.97 -9.33
C THR A 48 -12.11 2.88 -8.90
N GLY A 49 -13.41 3.17 -8.88
CA GLY A 49 -14.46 2.19 -8.60
C GLY A 49 -14.51 1.05 -9.62
N ILE A 50 -14.33 1.34 -10.92
CA ILE A 50 -14.24 0.30 -11.95
C ILE A 50 -12.97 -0.54 -11.72
N MET A 51 -11.82 0.10 -11.51
CA MET A 51 -10.56 -0.61 -11.30
C MET A 51 -10.60 -1.51 -10.05
N GLY A 52 -11.20 -1.04 -8.95
CA GLY A 52 -11.43 -1.85 -7.76
C GLY A 52 -12.29 -3.07 -8.04
N ARG A 53 -13.38 -2.93 -8.81
CA ARG A 53 -14.20 -4.07 -9.24
C ARG A 53 -13.43 -5.03 -10.16
N MET A 54 -12.54 -4.52 -11.01
CA MET A 54 -11.67 -5.36 -11.84
C MET A 54 -10.66 -6.16 -11.02
N TYR A 55 -10.07 -5.59 -9.97
CA TYR A 55 -9.22 -6.38 -9.06
C TYR A 55 -10.04 -7.44 -8.32
N ARG A 56 -11.21 -7.09 -7.78
CA ARG A 56 -12.09 -8.09 -7.14
C ARG A 56 -12.48 -9.22 -8.08
N ASP A 57 -12.73 -8.91 -9.34
CA ASP A 57 -13.00 -9.92 -10.35
C ASP A 57 -11.77 -10.77 -10.70
N MET A 58 -10.57 -10.16 -10.76
CA MET A 58 -9.31 -10.86 -10.95
C MET A 58 -8.97 -11.81 -9.80
N GLU A 59 -9.35 -11.45 -8.57
CA GLU A 59 -9.22 -12.33 -7.40
C GLU A 59 -10.09 -13.59 -7.54
N LEU A 60 -11.32 -13.43 -8.05
CA LEU A 60 -12.27 -14.52 -8.25
C LEU A 60 -11.95 -15.38 -9.49
N ARG A 61 -11.47 -14.76 -10.57
CA ARG A 61 -11.25 -15.38 -11.88
C ARG A 61 -9.89 -14.98 -12.48
N PRO A 62 -8.76 -15.33 -11.83
CA PRO A 62 -7.44 -14.89 -12.26
C PRO A 62 -7.12 -15.31 -13.71
N GLU A 63 -7.58 -16.48 -14.13
CA GLU A 63 -7.40 -16.98 -15.50
C GLU A 63 -7.97 -16.05 -16.57
N ALA A 64 -9.07 -15.34 -16.27
CA ALA A 64 -9.73 -14.41 -17.19
C ALA A 64 -8.88 -13.16 -17.48
N TYR A 65 -7.91 -12.86 -16.62
CA TYR A 65 -6.93 -11.78 -16.79
C TYR A 65 -5.59 -12.30 -17.33
N GLY A 66 -5.47 -13.62 -17.48
CA GLY A 66 -4.28 -14.33 -17.93
C GLY A 66 -3.11 -14.24 -16.97
N VAL A 67 -3.31 -13.82 -15.72
CA VAL A 67 -2.24 -13.67 -14.74
C VAL A 67 -1.59 -15.02 -14.47
N MET A 68 -0.38 -15.01 -13.90
CA MET A 68 0.35 -16.25 -13.64
C MET A 68 -0.24 -16.91 -12.39
N ILE A 69 -0.82 -18.10 -12.58
CA ILE A 69 -1.49 -18.87 -11.54
C ILE A 69 -0.48 -19.86 -10.93
N VAL A 70 -0.20 -19.71 -9.63
CA VAL A 70 0.71 -20.57 -8.87
C VAL A 70 0.02 -20.95 -7.57
N ASP A 71 -0.14 -22.25 -7.32
CA ASP A 71 -0.80 -22.78 -6.12
C ASP A 71 0.05 -22.50 -4.87
N ILE A 72 -0.58 -21.95 -3.83
CA ILE A 72 0.09 -21.59 -2.57
C ILE A 72 0.63 -22.83 -1.84
N ASN A 73 -0.04 -23.98 -1.99
CA ASN A 73 0.37 -25.21 -1.33
C ASN A 73 1.54 -25.92 -2.05
N LEU A 74 1.81 -25.56 -3.30
CA LEU A 74 2.87 -26.17 -4.10
C LEU A 74 4.15 -25.34 -4.15
N VAL A 75 4.06 -24.02 -3.92
CA VAL A 75 5.20 -23.11 -3.95
C VAL A 75 5.32 -22.35 -2.64
N ASN A 76 6.46 -22.50 -1.98
CA ASN A 76 6.76 -21.76 -0.76
C ASN A 76 7.53 -20.47 -1.10
N GLU A 77 6.92 -19.32 -0.79
CA GLU A 77 7.50 -17.99 -1.06
C GLU A 77 8.87 -17.73 -0.38
N ASN A 78 9.17 -18.48 0.68
CA ASN A 78 10.39 -18.35 1.48
C ASN A 78 11.51 -19.34 1.09
N LYS A 79 11.34 -20.09 0.00
CA LYS A 79 12.31 -21.07 -0.51
C LYS A 79 12.79 -20.71 -1.94
N GLU A 80 13.63 -21.55 -2.55
CA GLU A 80 14.22 -21.30 -3.89
C GLU A 80 13.16 -21.09 -4.99
N ASP A 81 12.00 -21.73 -4.84
CA ASP A 81 10.80 -21.60 -5.68
C ASP A 81 10.03 -20.29 -5.45
N GLY A 82 10.38 -19.48 -4.45
CA GLY A 82 9.75 -18.19 -4.17
C GLY A 82 9.83 -17.18 -5.32
N ASN A 83 10.73 -17.39 -6.29
CA ASN A 83 10.74 -16.61 -7.54
C ASN A 83 9.48 -16.83 -8.39
N LEU A 84 8.87 -18.02 -8.36
CA LEU A 84 7.62 -18.30 -9.04
C LEU A 84 6.44 -17.57 -8.37
N ALA A 85 6.40 -17.56 -7.04
CA ALA A 85 5.41 -16.76 -6.30
C ALA A 85 5.55 -15.26 -6.62
N LYS A 86 6.77 -14.72 -6.61
CA LYS A 86 7.04 -13.32 -6.99
C LYS A 86 6.64 -13.01 -8.44
N ALA A 87 6.84 -13.95 -9.37
CA ALA A 87 6.40 -13.80 -10.76
C ALA A 87 4.87 -13.81 -10.87
N SER A 88 4.19 -14.65 -10.07
CA SER A 88 2.74 -14.66 -9.90
C SER A 88 2.23 -13.30 -9.41
N TRP A 89 2.81 -12.75 -8.35
CA TRP A 89 2.45 -11.42 -7.81
C TRP A 89 2.64 -10.30 -8.83
N ARG A 90 3.82 -10.24 -9.47
CA ARG A 90 4.11 -9.19 -10.47
C ARG A 90 3.16 -9.21 -11.65
N SER A 91 2.52 -10.35 -11.95
CA SER A 91 1.60 -10.44 -13.08
C SER A 91 0.30 -9.65 -12.88
N VAL A 92 -0.04 -9.25 -11.64
CA VAL A 92 -1.15 -8.33 -11.33
C VAL A 92 -0.97 -6.96 -11.99
N LYS A 93 0.29 -6.49 -12.10
CA LYS A 93 0.64 -5.19 -12.70
C LYS A 93 0.15 -5.03 -14.14
N ARG A 94 -0.14 -6.14 -14.82
CA ARG A 94 -0.65 -6.16 -16.19
C ARG A 94 -1.86 -5.25 -16.41
N LEU A 95 -2.81 -5.22 -15.47
CA LEU A 95 -3.98 -4.35 -15.58
C LEU A 95 -3.53 -2.88 -15.64
N GLY A 96 -2.70 -2.46 -14.68
CA GLY A 96 -2.14 -1.12 -14.66
C GLY A 96 -1.27 -0.82 -15.89
N ASP A 97 -0.44 -1.75 -16.36
CA ASP A 97 0.39 -1.56 -17.55
C ASP A 97 -0.46 -1.23 -18.79
N VAL A 98 -1.58 -1.94 -18.98
CA VAL A 98 -2.53 -1.68 -20.07
C VAL A 98 -3.21 -0.33 -19.89
N ILE A 99 -3.70 0.00 -18.69
CA ILE A 99 -4.30 1.31 -18.39
C ILE A 99 -3.31 2.46 -18.61
N ALA A 100 -2.05 2.29 -18.19
CA ALA A 100 -0.98 3.26 -18.41
C ALA A 100 -0.73 3.48 -19.90
N ALA A 101 -0.64 2.40 -20.68
CA ALA A 101 -0.46 2.49 -22.13
C ALA A 101 -1.64 3.19 -22.81
N ILE A 102 -2.88 2.89 -22.39
CA ILE A 102 -4.09 3.55 -22.91
C ILE A 102 -4.02 5.07 -22.66
N GLY A 103 -3.74 5.49 -21.43
CA GLY A 103 -3.70 6.90 -21.09
C GLY A 103 -2.50 7.65 -21.71
N LYS A 104 -1.30 7.06 -21.70
CA LYS A 104 -0.07 7.72 -22.21
C LYS A 104 -0.04 7.85 -23.73
N LEU A 105 -0.52 6.83 -24.45
CA LEU A 105 -0.49 6.80 -25.92
C LEU A 105 -1.79 7.34 -26.54
N GLY A 106 -2.84 7.51 -25.74
CA GLY A 106 -4.14 7.96 -26.19
C GLY A 106 -4.14 9.41 -26.65
N GLU A 107 -4.37 9.62 -27.95
CA GLU A 107 -4.74 10.93 -28.50
C GLU A 107 -6.22 11.18 -28.25
N SER A 108 -6.55 12.40 -27.83
CA SER A 108 -7.93 12.76 -27.52
C SER A 108 -8.77 12.76 -28.81
N ALA A 109 -9.85 11.98 -28.82
CA ALA A 109 -10.86 11.94 -29.88
C ALA A 109 -12.23 12.36 -29.29
N VAL A 110 -13.22 12.60 -30.16
CA VAL A 110 -14.54 13.18 -29.79
C VAL A 110 -15.19 12.52 -28.56
N CYS A 111 -15.06 11.19 -28.40
CA CYS A 111 -15.61 10.46 -27.26
C CYS A 111 -14.65 9.42 -26.66
N GLY A 112 -13.32 9.57 -26.84
CA GLY A 112 -12.39 8.57 -26.31
C GLY A 112 -10.92 8.82 -26.62
N LEU A 113 -10.12 7.78 -26.48
CA LEU A 113 -8.68 7.79 -26.78
C LEU A 113 -8.40 6.96 -28.02
N LYS A 114 -7.86 7.60 -29.06
CA LYS A 114 -7.35 6.94 -30.25
C LYS A 114 -5.88 6.59 -30.03
N ILE A 115 -5.51 5.35 -30.32
CA ILE A 115 -4.14 4.84 -30.10
C ILE A 115 -3.67 4.14 -31.36
N THR A 116 -2.48 4.48 -31.84
CA THR A 116 -1.81 3.76 -32.93
C THR A 116 -1.49 2.34 -32.51
N VAL A 117 -1.86 1.34 -33.32
CA VAL A 117 -1.67 -0.09 -32.99
C VAL A 117 -0.18 -0.44 -32.86
N ALA A 118 0.68 0.17 -33.67
CA ALA A 118 2.13 -0.04 -33.61
C ALA A 118 2.73 0.43 -32.27
N ASP A 119 2.36 1.62 -31.80
CA ASP A 119 2.83 2.18 -30.54
C ASP A 119 2.31 1.38 -29.35
N PHE A 120 1.03 0.99 -29.38
CA PHE A 120 0.42 0.18 -28.34
C PHE A 120 1.11 -1.17 -28.19
N LYS A 121 1.38 -1.87 -29.31
CA LYS A 121 2.13 -3.13 -29.32
C LYS A 121 3.56 -2.95 -28.84
N THR A 122 4.20 -1.83 -29.17
CA THR A 122 5.58 -1.54 -28.75
C THR A 122 5.66 -1.30 -27.24
N ALA A 123 4.77 -0.46 -26.70
CA ALA A 123 4.71 -0.17 -25.26
C ALA A 123 4.42 -1.43 -24.42
N LEU A 124 3.57 -2.32 -24.94
CA LEU A 124 3.15 -3.54 -24.25
C LEU A 124 3.89 -4.80 -24.68
N LYS A 125 5.05 -4.68 -25.37
CA LYS A 125 5.80 -5.83 -25.92
C LYS A 125 6.17 -6.89 -24.86
N LYS A 126 6.39 -6.47 -23.61
CA LYS A 126 6.74 -7.36 -22.48
C LYS A 126 5.52 -7.80 -21.66
N VAL A 127 4.34 -7.31 -22.00
CA VAL A 127 3.10 -7.57 -21.29
C VAL A 127 2.37 -8.68 -22.04
N ASN A 128 2.36 -9.89 -21.46
CA ASN A 128 1.72 -11.04 -22.09
C ASN A 128 0.19 -10.96 -21.99
N LYS A 129 -0.53 -11.56 -22.93
CA LYS A 129 -2.00 -11.71 -22.91
C LYS A 129 -2.78 -10.39 -22.72
N VAL A 130 -2.31 -9.29 -23.34
CA VAL A 130 -2.99 -7.97 -23.32
C VAL A 130 -4.46 -8.07 -23.74
N HIS A 131 -4.77 -8.91 -24.73
CA HIS A 131 -6.14 -9.11 -25.20
C HIS A 131 -7.11 -9.46 -24.08
N LEU A 132 -6.71 -10.30 -23.11
CA LEU A 132 -7.57 -10.66 -21.98
C LEU A 132 -7.93 -9.45 -21.11
N ILE A 133 -6.99 -8.52 -20.91
CA ILE A 133 -7.29 -7.27 -20.20
C ILE A 133 -8.25 -6.41 -21.00
N LEU A 134 -8.07 -6.30 -22.32
CA LEU A 134 -8.98 -5.54 -23.19
C LEU A 134 -10.39 -6.13 -23.18
N SER A 135 -10.53 -7.46 -23.24
CA SER A 135 -11.82 -8.15 -23.14
C SER A 135 -12.47 -7.86 -21.78
N ARG A 136 -11.72 -7.94 -20.68
CA ARG A 136 -12.25 -7.59 -19.36
C ARG A 136 -12.65 -6.12 -19.27
N LEU A 137 -11.91 -5.18 -19.87
CA LEU A 137 -12.36 -3.78 -19.93
C LEU A 137 -13.73 -3.67 -20.60
N MET A 138 -13.98 -4.42 -21.69
CA MET A 138 -15.30 -4.43 -22.33
C MET A 138 -16.41 -4.94 -21.39
N ASP A 139 -16.12 -5.99 -20.62
CA ASP A 139 -17.04 -6.52 -19.62
C ASP A 139 -17.35 -5.53 -18.48
N PHE A 140 -16.53 -4.48 -18.33
CA PHE A 140 -16.69 -3.40 -17.36
C PHE A 140 -17.19 -2.08 -17.97
N GLY A 141 -17.69 -2.12 -19.22
CA GLY A 141 -18.40 -1.00 -19.86
C GLY A 141 -17.56 -0.18 -20.84
N PHE A 142 -16.30 -0.55 -21.09
CA PHE A 142 -15.51 0.08 -22.15
C PHE A 142 -15.93 -0.43 -23.53
N THR A 143 -15.81 0.42 -24.55
CA THR A 143 -15.93 0.01 -25.95
C THR A 143 -14.60 0.19 -26.64
N ILE A 144 -14.16 -0.82 -27.40
CA ILE A 144 -12.86 -0.81 -28.08
C ILE A 144 -13.08 -1.03 -29.58
N GLY A 145 -13.04 0.07 -30.34
CA GLY A 145 -13.06 0.02 -31.80
C GLY A 145 -11.77 -0.61 -32.34
N GLY A 146 -11.90 -1.52 -33.31
CA GLY A 146 -10.77 -2.24 -33.90
C GLY A 146 -10.30 -3.48 -33.11
N PHE A 147 -11.07 -3.92 -32.12
CA PHE A 147 -10.84 -5.14 -31.34
C PHE A 147 -12.11 -6.02 -31.38
N ASP A 148 -11.95 -7.32 -31.66
CA ASP A 148 -13.08 -8.26 -31.83
C ASP A 148 -13.40 -9.09 -30.57
N GLY A 149 -12.74 -8.79 -29.45
CA GLY A 149 -12.85 -9.55 -28.20
C GLY A 149 -11.69 -10.53 -27.96
N ASP A 150 -10.85 -10.79 -28.96
CA ASP A 150 -9.67 -11.66 -28.84
C ASP A 150 -8.41 -11.01 -29.44
N LYS A 151 -8.56 -10.33 -30.59
CA LYS A 151 -7.44 -9.71 -31.29
C LYS A 151 -7.79 -8.33 -31.83
N ILE A 152 -6.76 -7.51 -31.94
CA ILE A 152 -6.84 -6.26 -32.71
C ILE A 152 -6.96 -6.67 -34.19
N ALA A 153 -7.91 -6.05 -34.91
CA ALA A 153 -8.17 -6.37 -36.30
C ALA A 153 -6.89 -6.26 -37.15
N LYS A 154 -6.68 -7.23 -38.06
CA LYS A 154 -5.41 -7.42 -38.78
C LYS A 154 -4.92 -6.17 -39.54
N HIS A 155 -5.86 -5.34 -40.00
CA HIS A 155 -5.60 -4.13 -40.78
C HIS A 155 -5.93 -2.83 -40.02
N ALA A 156 -6.16 -2.89 -38.71
CA ALA A 156 -6.37 -1.70 -37.91
C ALA A 156 -5.05 -0.94 -37.73
N GLU A 157 -5.01 0.30 -38.20
CA GLU A 157 -3.91 1.24 -37.93
C GLU A 157 -4.03 1.83 -36.51
N SER A 158 -5.25 1.96 -36.01
CA SER A 158 -5.55 2.49 -34.68
C SER A 158 -6.69 1.73 -34.00
N ILE A 159 -6.68 1.76 -32.68
CA ILE A 159 -7.83 1.40 -31.84
C ILE A 159 -8.42 2.67 -31.22
N VAL A 160 -9.72 2.66 -30.94
CA VAL A 160 -10.39 3.76 -30.23
C VAL A 160 -11.07 3.20 -29.02
N ILE A 161 -10.69 3.67 -27.83
CA ILE A 161 -11.24 3.22 -26.57
C ILE A 161 -12.14 4.31 -26.02
N THR A 162 -13.38 3.95 -25.70
CA THR A 162 -14.40 4.85 -25.15
C THR A 162 -15.05 4.26 -23.91
N PHE A 163 -15.71 5.10 -23.13
CA PHE A 163 -16.58 4.69 -22.03
C PHE A 163 -17.93 5.40 -22.20
N PRO A 164 -18.92 4.79 -22.89
CA PRO A 164 -20.14 5.48 -23.34
C PRO A 164 -20.95 6.12 -22.22
N ASP A 165 -21.05 5.48 -21.05
CA ASP A 165 -21.84 5.97 -19.91
C ASP A 165 -21.24 7.23 -19.26
N ASN A 166 -19.93 7.45 -19.44
CA ASN A 166 -19.25 8.66 -19.01
C ASN A 166 -18.01 8.94 -19.89
N PRO A 167 -18.16 9.72 -20.97
CA PRO A 167 -17.05 10.04 -21.87
C PRO A 167 -15.87 10.76 -21.21
N LEU A 168 -16.11 11.50 -20.11
CA LEU A 168 -15.06 12.22 -19.38
C LEU A 168 -14.07 11.29 -18.67
N LEU A 169 -14.45 10.02 -18.45
CA LEU A 169 -13.60 9.01 -17.84
C LEU A 169 -12.31 8.78 -18.65
N MET A 170 -12.38 8.90 -19.98
CA MET A 170 -11.20 8.74 -20.84
C MET A 170 -10.18 9.87 -20.67
N THR A 171 -10.66 11.10 -20.44
CA THR A 171 -9.81 12.25 -20.08
C THR A 171 -9.12 12.01 -18.74
N VAL A 172 -9.86 11.46 -17.77
CA VAL A 172 -9.31 11.10 -16.45
C VAL A 172 -8.23 10.01 -16.54
N ILE A 173 -8.45 8.95 -17.32
CA ILE A 173 -7.44 7.88 -17.52
C ILE A 173 -6.16 8.48 -18.10
N LYS A 174 -6.29 9.36 -19.11
CA LYS A 174 -5.15 10.05 -19.71
C LYS A 174 -4.42 10.93 -18.69
N ALA A 175 -5.14 11.76 -17.94
CA ALA A 175 -4.57 12.60 -16.90
C ALA A 175 -3.81 11.77 -15.85
N TYR A 176 -4.44 10.71 -15.34
CA TYR A 176 -3.84 9.80 -14.36
C TYR A 176 -2.55 9.16 -14.88
N ALA A 177 -2.55 8.68 -16.13
CA ALA A 177 -1.39 8.02 -16.73
C ALA A 177 -0.20 8.96 -17.01
N LEU A 178 -0.46 10.27 -17.15
CA LEU A 178 0.56 11.29 -17.39
C LEU A 178 1.12 11.91 -16.10
N THR A 179 0.54 11.63 -14.95
CA THR A 179 1.00 12.16 -13.66
C THR A 179 2.26 11.47 -13.16
N ASP A 180 3.13 12.25 -12.55
CA ASP A 180 4.26 11.72 -11.76
C ASP A 180 3.76 11.08 -10.47
N SER A 181 4.55 10.13 -9.94
CA SER A 181 4.29 9.53 -8.64
C SER A 181 4.23 10.57 -7.53
N PHE A 182 3.23 10.49 -6.64
CA PHE A 182 3.14 11.27 -5.41
C PHE A 182 4.36 11.01 -4.54
N GLN A 183 4.77 9.74 -4.45
CA GLN A 183 5.96 9.31 -3.73
C GLN A 183 6.99 8.75 -4.71
N GLY A 184 8.10 9.46 -4.88
CA GLY A 184 9.14 9.13 -5.88
C GLY A 184 9.75 7.73 -5.74
N ASN A 185 9.57 7.07 -4.59
CA ASN A 185 10.09 5.73 -4.32
C ASN A 185 9.02 4.64 -4.26
N ASP A 186 7.73 4.96 -4.42
CA ASP A 186 6.64 3.98 -4.42
C ASP A 186 6.15 3.75 -5.87
N PRO A 187 6.67 2.72 -6.57
CA PRO A 187 6.23 2.40 -7.92
C PRO A 187 4.85 1.76 -7.95
N HIS A 188 4.28 1.37 -6.80
CA HIS A 188 3.00 0.68 -6.72
C HIS A 188 1.81 1.64 -6.73
N GLU A 189 2.01 2.89 -6.33
CA GLU A 189 0.98 3.94 -6.29
C GLU A 189 0.15 4.06 -7.58
N PHE A 190 0.78 3.94 -8.75
CA PHE A 190 0.06 3.95 -10.04
C PHE A 190 -0.96 2.81 -10.16
N TYR A 191 -0.63 1.65 -9.61
CA TYR A 191 -1.48 0.47 -9.66
C TYR A 191 -2.54 0.45 -8.55
N TYR A 192 -2.42 1.34 -7.57
CA TYR A 192 -3.39 1.56 -6.50
C TYR A 192 -4.43 2.62 -6.87
N PHE A 193 -4.34 3.23 -8.05
CA PHE A 193 -5.32 4.21 -8.51
C PHE A 193 -5.50 5.40 -7.55
N ASP A 194 -4.39 5.79 -6.91
CA ASP A 194 -4.39 6.80 -5.84
C ASP A 194 -4.73 8.21 -6.35
N TYR A 195 -5.77 8.83 -5.80
CA TYR A 195 -6.19 10.19 -6.15
C TYR A 195 -5.11 11.25 -5.87
N LYS A 196 -4.16 10.96 -4.97
CA LYS A 196 -3.06 11.87 -4.63
C LYS A 196 -2.12 12.15 -5.81
N ARG A 197 -2.12 11.28 -6.83
CA ARG A 197 -1.42 11.51 -8.11
C ARG A 197 -1.98 12.66 -8.93
N VAL A 198 -3.30 12.84 -8.87
CA VAL A 198 -4.03 13.85 -9.65
C VAL A 198 -4.37 15.09 -8.82
N ALA A 199 -4.13 15.05 -7.50
CA ALA A 199 -4.36 16.17 -6.61
C ALA A 199 -3.29 17.27 -6.72
N GLU A 200 -3.67 18.50 -6.40
CA GLU A 200 -2.75 19.59 -6.11
C GLU A 200 -2.06 19.32 -4.76
N ARG A 201 -0.80 18.86 -4.80
CA ARG A 201 -0.10 18.31 -3.63
C ARG A 201 0.00 19.30 -2.48
N ALA A 202 0.20 20.58 -2.78
CA ALA A 202 0.31 21.63 -1.76
C ALA A 202 -1.00 21.88 -1.00
N LYS A 203 -2.12 21.37 -1.50
CA LYS A 203 -3.45 21.51 -0.89
C LYS A 203 -3.98 20.22 -0.28
N LEU A 204 -3.22 19.12 -0.35
CA LEU A 204 -3.59 17.91 0.35
C LEU A 204 -3.52 18.15 1.87
N PRO A 205 -4.47 17.59 2.64
CA PRO A 205 -4.41 17.66 4.09
C PRO A 205 -3.09 17.10 4.63
N GLU A 206 -2.61 17.68 5.71
CA GLU A 206 -1.48 17.13 6.45
C GLU A 206 -1.81 15.67 6.88
N TYR A 207 -0.83 14.78 6.70
CA TYR A 207 -0.98 13.35 6.96
C TYR A 207 -2.16 12.69 6.22
N CYS A 208 -2.54 13.18 5.03
CA CYS A 208 -3.60 12.56 4.21
C CYS A 208 -3.41 11.04 4.04
N THR A 209 -2.18 10.58 3.76
CA THR A 209 -1.88 9.14 3.68
C THR A 209 -2.23 8.38 4.96
N VAL A 210 -1.98 8.95 6.15
CA VAL A 210 -2.30 8.30 7.43
C VAL A 210 -3.82 8.16 7.59
N ARG A 211 -4.57 9.19 7.21
CA ARG A 211 -6.04 9.17 7.26
C ARG A 211 -6.62 8.15 6.29
N ASP A 212 -6.07 8.08 5.08
CA ASP A 212 -6.49 7.09 4.08
C ASP A 212 -6.23 5.67 4.57
N LEU A 213 -5.04 5.40 5.13
CA LEU A 213 -4.72 4.09 5.69
C LEU A 213 -5.61 3.73 6.88
N ALA A 214 -5.85 4.68 7.79
CA ALA A 214 -6.73 4.45 8.94
C ALA A 214 -8.15 4.09 8.48
N ALA A 215 -8.65 4.71 7.40
CA ALA A 215 -9.96 4.39 6.83
C ALA A 215 -10.03 3.02 6.11
N LEU A 216 -8.87 2.42 5.79
CA LEU A 216 -8.79 1.07 5.22
C LEU A 216 -8.77 -0.04 6.29
N LEU A 217 -8.48 0.32 7.54
CA LEU A 217 -8.43 -0.58 8.68
C LEU A 217 -9.81 -0.68 9.35
N ASP A 218 -9.98 -1.67 10.23
CA ASP A 218 -11.12 -1.65 11.15
C ASP A 218 -11.04 -0.45 12.11
N GLU A 219 -12.16 -0.13 12.75
CA GLU A 219 -12.31 1.03 13.65
C GLU A 219 -11.19 1.07 14.71
N ASN A 220 -10.85 -0.07 15.30
CA ASN A 220 -9.88 -0.15 16.38
C ASN A 220 -8.46 0.14 15.89
N ASN A 221 -8.05 -0.49 14.79
CA ASN A 221 -6.75 -0.29 14.18
C ASN A 221 -6.62 1.12 13.56
N GLY A 222 -7.69 1.65 12.96
CA GLY A 222 -7.72 3.01 12.43
C GLY A 222 -7.55 4.06 13.52
N GLU A 223 -8.26 3.92 14.65
CA GLU A 223 -8.11 4.79 15.83
C GLU A 223 -6.70 4.74 16.40
N LEU A 224 -6.14 3.53 16.55
CA LEU A 224 -4.77 3.35 17.03
C LEU A 224 -3.77 4.10 16.14
N LEU A 225 -3.87 3.95 14.82
CA LEU A 225 -2.98 4.61 13.88
C LEU A 225 -3.08 6.14 14.01
N LEU A 226 -4.30 6.69 14.03
CA LEU A 226 -4.52 8.13 14.13
C LEU A 226 -3.98 8.68 15.45
N ALA A 227 -4.23 8.00 16.56
CA ALA A 227 -3.77 8.40 17.88
C ALA A 227 -2.23 8.41 17.94
N LEU A 228 -1.59 7.31 17.55
CA LEU A 228 -0.12 7.21 17.54
C LEU A 228 0.51 8.22 16.59
N ASN A 229 -0.05 8.42 15.40
CA ASN A 229 0.46 9.41 14.47
C ASN A 229 0.35 10.83 15.01
N SER A 230 -0.78 11.19 15.61
CA SER A 230 -0.94 12.54 16.17
C SER A 230 0.05 12.77 17.30
N TYR A 231 0.28 11.78 18.17
CA TYR A 231 1.31 11.91 19.20
C TYR A 231 2.72 12.01 18.58
N PHE A 232 3.11 11.04 17.74
CA PHE A 232 4.47 10.94 17.19
C PHE A 232 4.82 12.08 16.24
N ALA A 233 3.96 12.43 15.30
CA ALA A 233 4.24 13.47 14.31
C ALA A 233 3.88 14.87 14.83
N ASP A 234 2.74 15.04 15.51
CA ASP A 234 2.27 16.38 15.89
C ASP A 234 2.81 16.83 17.24
N GLN A 235 2.77 16.00 18.28
CA GLN A 235 3.15 16.43 19.62
C GLN A 235 4.67 16.39 19.80
N ILE A 236 5.29 15.26 19.47
CA ILE A 236 6.73 15.07 19.67
C ILE A 236 7.60 15.32 18.42
N LYS A 237 6.98 15.77 17.32
CA LYS A 237 7.65 16.25 16.10
C LYS A 237 8.63 15.25 15.47
N LEU A 238 8.31 13.95 15.50
CA LEU A 238 9.06 12.96 14.75
C LEU A 238 8.78 13.11 13.26
N ALA A 239 9.82 12.93 12.44
CA ALA A 239 9.63 12.88 10.99
C ALA A 239 8.94 11.57 10.62
N ALA A 240 7.74 11.66 10.03
CA ALA A 240 6.97 10.52 9.57
C ALA A 240 7.27 10.23 8.09
N HIS A 241 7.72 9.01 7.80
CA HIS A 241 8.03 8.55 6.46
C HIS A 241 7.11 7.37 6.15
N TYR A 242 6.32 7.48 5.10
CA TYR A 242 5.53 6.36 4.62
C TYR A 242 6.31 5.54 3.59
N LYS A 243 6.15 4.23 3.66
CA LYS A 243 6.74 3.28 2.74
C LYS A 243 5.82 2.06 2.60
N ASP A 244 5.14 1.95 1.46
CA ASP A 244 4.25 0.84 1.10
C ASP A 244 3.23 0.52 2.21
N ASP A 245 3.52 -0.45 3.05
CA ASP A 245 2.67 -1.00 4.08
C ASP A 245 2.97 -0.44 5.48
N THR A 246 3.83 0.57 5.56
CA THR A 246 4.45 1.01 6.79
C THR A 246 4.48 2.53 6.92
N ILE A 247 4.26 3.02 8.15
CA ILE A 247 4.65 4.36 8.58
C ILE A 247 5.82 4.26 9.57
N GLU A 248 6.92 4.91 9.23
CA GLU A 248 8.14 4.94 10.01
C GLU A 248 8.33 6.32 10.65
N TYR A 249 8.64 6.35 11.94
CA TYR A 249 8.85 7.60 12.68
C TYR A 249 10.32 7.75 13.06
N TYR A 250 10.88 8.92 12.78
CA TYR A 250 12.30 9.22 12.94
C TYR A 250 12.54 10.36 13.93
N LEU A 251 13.44 10.11 14.88
CA LEU A 251 14.08 11.15 15.68
C LEU A 251 15.44 11.47 15.06
N LYS A 252 15.56 12.65 14.45
CA LYS A 252 16.70 13.00 13.57
C LYS A 252 16.81 11.94 12.46
N ASN A 253 17.93 11.21 12.38
CA ASN A 253 18.16 10.19 11.35
C ASN A 253 17.95 8.75 11.87
N LYS A 254 17.35 8.57 13.05
CA LYS A 254 17.16 7.25 13.66
C LYS A 254 15.67 6.91 13.71
N ARG A 255 15.29 5.76 13.15
CA ARG A 255 13.92 5.24 13.28
C ARG A 255 13.68 4.82 14.73
N VAL A 256 12.64 5.38 15.34
CA VAL A 256 12.30 5.16 16.76
C VAL A 256 10.95 4.47 16.95
N ALA A 257 10.05 4.57 15.97
CA ALA A 257 8.80 3.81 15.96
C ALA A 257 8.42 3.41 14.53
N ARG A 258 7.53 2.42 14.41
CA ARG A 258 7.01 1.90 13.15
C ARG A 258 5.60 1.39 13.35
N TYR A 259 4.71 1.69 12.41
CA TYR A 259 3.37 1.11 12.31
C TYR A 259 3.30 0.34 10.99
N ILE A 260 3.09 -0.97 11.05
CA ILE A 260 3.08 -1.87 9.89
C ILE A 260 1.66 -2.43 9.72
N ILE A 261 1.18 -2.48 8.49
CA ILE A 261 -0.10 -3.07 8.09
C ILE A 261 0.20 -4.23 7.15
N ASP A 262 -0.07 -5.47 7.53
CA ASP A 262 -0.06 -6.56 6.55
C ASP A 262 -1.33 -6.47 5.71
N PHE A 263 -1.25 -5.93 4.49
CA PHE A 263 -2.41 -5.79 3.62
C PHE A 263 -2.99 -7.11 3.09
N HIS A 264 -2.32 -8.26 3.29
CA HIS A 264 -2.91 -9.57 2.99
C HIS A 264 -3.89 -10.03 4.07
N THR A 265 -3.63 -9.68 5.33
CA THR A 265 -4.42 -10.13 6.50
C THR A 265 -5.15 -8.99 7.22
N LEU A 266 -4.79 -7.75 6.93
CA LEU A 266 -5.10 -6.51 7.67
C LEU A 266 -4.57 -6.52 9.11
N GLU A 267 -3.59 -7.38 9.39
CA GLU A 267 -2.95 -7.45 10.68
C GLU A 267 -2.04 -6.24 10.92
N VAL A 268 -2.16 -5.62 12.09
CA VAL A 268 -1.31 -4.48 12.49
C VAL A 268 -0.19 -4.91 13.43
N GLN A 269 1.00 -4.33 13.22
CA GLN A 269 2.10 -4.41 14.15
C GLN A 269 2.64 -3.00 14.46
N VAL A 270 2.83 -2.70 15.74
CA VAL A 270 3.52 -1.49 16.19
C VAL A 270 4.87 -1.88 16.75
N ILE A 271 5.95 -1.27 16.25
CA ILE A 271 7.30 -1.48 16.75
C ILE A 271 7.78 -0.21 17.42
N LEU A 272 8.16 -0.29 18.69
CA LEU A 272 8.79 0.80 19.43
C LEU A 272 10.27 0.49 19.67
N LYS A 273 11.15 1.48 19.51
CA LYS A 273 12.58 1.34 19.88
C LYS A 273 12.80 1.87 21.27
N LEU A 274 12.65 0.97 22.24
CA LEU A 274 12.85 1.20 23.66
C LEU A 274 14.22 0.63 24.06
N LYS A 275 15.10 1.42 24.68
CA LYS A 275 16.47 1.03 25.04
C LYS A 275 16.81 1.32 26.49
N ASN A 276 16.23 2.38 27.06
CA ASN A 276 16.49 2.84 28.41
C ASN A 276 15.47 2.24 29.39
N MET A 277 15.41 0.91 29.46
CA MET A 277 14.36 0.16 30.17
C MET A 277 14.12 0.65 31.61
N ASP A 278 15.19 0.98 32.32
CA ASP A 278 15.14 1.44 33.71
C ASP A 278 14.33 2.74 33.88
N ASN A 279 14.17 3.56 32.83
CA ASN A 279 13.42 4.83 32.87
C ASN A 279 11.89 4.66 32.97
N TYR A 280 11.37 3.46 32.71
CA TYR A 280 9.92 3.21 32.66
C TYR A 280 9.52 1.85 33.23
N LEU A 281 10.33 1.27 34.11
CA LEU A 281 9.99 0.01 34.78
C LEU A 281 8.72 0.12 35.64
N ASP A 282 8.53 1.24 36.34
CA ASP A 282 7.30 1.55 37.08
C ASP A 282 6.08 1.60 36.14
N LEU A 283 6.24 2.18 34.95
CA LEU A 283 5.18 2.20 33.94
C LEU A 283 4.88 0.79 33.45
N VAL A 284 5.91 -0.01 33.14
CA VAL A 284 5.76 -1.41 32.67
C VAL A 284 4.94 -2.25 33.64
N GLN A 285 5.11 -2.06 34.96
CA GLN A 285 4.34 -2.77 35.97
C GLN A 285 2.83 -2.46 35.92
N SER A 286 2.46 -1.26 35.46
CA SER A 286 1.08 -0.80 35.33
C SER A 286 0.47 -1.01 33.93
N LEU A 287 1.23 -1.54 32.97
CA LEU A 287 0.73 -1.79 31.63
C LEU A 287 -0.38 -2.86 31.64
N PRO A 288 -1.36 -2.77 30.72
CA PRO A 288 -2.30 -3.87 30.46
C PRO A 288 -1.56 -5.19 30.21
N PRO A 289 -2.13 -6.35 30.63
CA PRO A 289 -1.48 -7.65 30.48
C PRO A 289 -1.02 -7.96 29.04
N GLY A 290 -1.81 -7.54 28.04
CA GLY A 290 -1.48 -7.71 26.62
C GLY A 290 -0.17 -7.02 26.21
N LEU A 291 0.10 -5.82 26.71
CA LEU A 291 1.34 -5.09 26.44
C LEU A 291 2.48 -5.52 27.36
N ARG A 292 2.18 -5.74 28.65
CA ARG A 292 3.17 -6.16 29.65
C ARG A 292 3.87 -7.46 29.26
N CYS A 293 3.16 -8.39 28.61
CA CYS A 293 3.73 -9.68 28.22
C CYS A 293 4.96 -9.57 27.29
N TYR A 294 5.11 -8.47 26.53
CA TYR A 294 6.30 -8.23 25.70
C TYR A 294 7.55 -7.91 26.54
N PHE A 295 7.37 -7.40 27.76
CA PHE A 295 8.45 -7.08 28.70
C PHE A 295 8.82 -8.26 29.61
N GLU A 296 8.01 -9.32 29.61
CA GLU A 296 8.21 -10.53 30.41
C GLU A 296 8.94 -11.63 29.65
N ARG A 297 9.07 -11.48 28.33
CA ARG A 297 9.72 -12.46 27.44
C ARG A 297 11.21 -12.20 27.36
N ASP A 298 11.99 -13.26 27.53
CA ASP A 298 13.39 -13.27 27.13
C ASP A 298 13.47 -13.45 25.61
N GLY A 299 14.09 -12.49 24.93
CA GLY A 299 14.16 -12.42 23.47
C GLY A 299 15.59 -12.37 22.93
N CYS A 300 16.58 -12.76 23.75
CA CYS A 300 17.98 -12.79 23.34
C CYS A 300 18.36 -14.23 22.92
N HIS A 301 18.54 -14.44 21.62
CA HIS A 301 18.88 -15.75 21.06
C HIS A 301 20.38 -16.03 20.96
N TYR A 302 21.24 -15.14 21.48
CA TYR A 302 22.70 -15.28 21.37
C TYR A 302 23.17 -15.58 19.94
N CYS A 303 22.58 -14.88 18.96
CA CYS A 303 22.60 -15.24 17.54
C CYS A 303 23.96 -15.14 16.83
N GLY A 304 25.06 -14.85 17.54
CA GLY A 304 26.39 -14.68 16.95
C GLY A 304 26.56 -13.44 16.07
N PHE A 305 25.50 -12.65 15.83
CA PHE A 305 25.57 -11.44 15.02
C PHE A 305 26.62 -10.46 15.56
N GLN A 306 27.57 -10.07 14.71
CA GLN A 306 28.72 -9.23 15.08
C GLN A 306 29.50 -9.77 16.30
N ASN A 307 29.74 -11.09 16.36
CA ASN A 307 30.45 -11.76 17.45
C ASN A 307 29.75 -11.67 18.81
N ALA A 308 28.42 -11.55 18.83
CA ALA A 308 27.64 -11.61 20.06
C ALA A 308 27.84 -12.97 20.76
N THR A 309 28.13 -12.93 22.06
CA THR A 309 28.30 -14.08 22.95
C THR A 309 27.24 -14.08 24.06
N VAL A 310 27.25 -15.09 24.93
CA VAL A 310 26.42 -15.10 26.14
C VAL A 310 26.71 -13.90 27.04
N ASP A 311 27.97 -13.50 27.14
CA ASP A 311 28.39 -12.42 28.03
C ASP A 311 28.26 -11.03 27.40
N TRP A 312 28.37 -10.92 26.07
CA TRP A 312 28.41 -9.64 25.39
C TRP A 312 27.57 -9.61 24.11
N CYS A 313 26.73 -8.59 23.97
CA CYS A 313 26.11 -8.22 22.72
C CYS A 313 25.77 -6.73 22.76
N LYS A 314 26.26 -5.96 21.79
CA LYS A 314 26.01 -4.50 21.69
C LYS A 314 24.52 -4.13 21.62
N PHE A 315 23.68 -5.08 21.20
CA PHE A 315 22.24 -4.88 21.02
C PHE A 315 21.40 -5.52 22.13
N ARG A 316 22.03 -6.10 23.16
CA ARG A 316 21.31 -6.69 24.29
C ARG A 316 20.74 -5.60 25.17
N LEU A 317 19.44 -5.70 25.40
CA LEU A 317 18.73 -4.98 26.42
C LEU A 317 18.67 -5.90 27.65
N SER A 318 18.93 -5.35 28.83
CA SER A 318 18.80 -6.05 30.11
C SER A 318 18.00 -5.19 31.08
N TRP A 319 17.05 -5.78 31.78
CA TRP A 319 16.28 -5.10 32.82
C TRP A 319 15.84 -6.09 33.90
N THR A 320 15.33 -5.60 35.04
CA THR A 320 14.77 -6.45 36.09
C THR A 320 13.28 -6.17 36.22
N LEU A 321 12.46 -7.22 36.06
CA LEU A 321 11.01 -7.16 36.21
C LEU A 321 10.55 -8.28 37.15
N ASP A 322 9.78 -7.94 38.18
CA ASP A 322 9.33 -8.86 39.23
C ASP A 322 10.47 -9.68 39.86
N GLY A 323 11.60 -9.03 40.12
CA GLY A 323 12.81 -9.65 40.70
C GLY A 323 13.56 -10.60 39.76
N ARG A 324 13.14 -10.75 38.49
CA ARG A 324 13.81 -11.56 37.49
C ARG A 324 14.53 -10.69 36.47
N ARG A 325 15.80 -11.01 36.22
CA ARG A 325 16.57 -10.38 35.13
C ARG A 325 16.05 -10.89 33.79
N ARG A 326 15.70 -9.97 32.90
CA ARG A 326 15.26 -10.22 31.53
C ARG A 326 16.31 -9.77 30.55
N ASN A 327 16.44 -10.48 29.44
CA ASN A 327 17.33 -10.11 28.35
C ASN A 327 16.64 -10.24 27.00
N ALA A 328 16.76 -9.21 26.16
CA ALA A 328 16.19 -9.24 24.83
C ALA A 328 17.03 -8.49 23.78
N CYS A 329 16.72 -8.72 22.51
CA CYS A 329 17.42 -8.11 21.39
C CYS A 329 16.75 -6.79 20.98
N SER A 330 17.50 -5.68 20.91
CA SER A 330 16.97 -4.36 20.50
C SER A 330 16.32 -4.31 19.10
N PHE A 331 16.54 -5.35 18.28
CA PHE A 331 15.89 -5.48 16.99
C PHE A 331 14.46 -6.04 17.07
N GLU A 332 14.15 -6.90 18.05
CA GLU A 332 12.94 -7.75 18.06
C GLU A 332 12.08 -7.64 19.33
N SER A 333 12.54 -6.93 20.36
CA SER A 333 11.94 -7.01 21.70
C SER A 333 10.53 -6.40 21.84
N PHE A 334 10.22 -5.33 21.10
CA PHE A 334 9.00 -4.53 21.31
C PHE A 334 8.21 -4.39 20.01
N ASN A 335 7.90 -5.55 19.43
CA ASN A 335 7.06 -5.70 18.25
C ASN A 335 5.66 -6.09 18.72
N PHE A 336 4.83 -5.10 19.06
CA PHE A 336 3.46 -5.30 19.52
C PHE A 336 2.61 -5.78 18.34
N ASN A 337 2.20 -7.05 18.37
CA ASN A 337 1.34 -7.67 17.37
C ASN A 337 -0.13 -7.51 17.77
N GLN A 338 -0.97 -7.09 16.82
CA GLN A 338 -2.40 -6.80 17.02
C GLN A 338 -2.69 -5.91 18.25
N PRO A 339 -1.96 -4.78 18.45
CA PRO A 339 -2.31 -3.84 19.50
C PRO A 339 -3.68 -3.22 19.20
N ARG A 340 -4.35 -2.75 20.25
CA ARG A 340 -5.67 -2.13 20.16
C ARG A 340 -5.61 -0.62 20.35
N SER A 341 -6.67 0.10 19.98
CA SER A 341 -6.76 1.55 20.21
C SER A 341 -6.57 1.94 21.68
N GLU A 342 -7.02 1.11 22.63
CA GLU A 342 -6.79 1.29 24.07
C GLU A 342 -5.30 1.21 24.49
N ASP A 343 -4.45 0.58 23.66
CA ASP A 343 -3.01 0.47 23.89
C ASP A 343 -2.24 1.74 23.46
N ALA A 344 -2.89 2.67 22.75
CA ALA A 344 -2.24 3.87 22.21
C ALA A 344 -1.61 4.72 23.31
N GLU A 345 -2.37 5.08 24.34
CA GLU A 345 -1.87 5.93 25.44
C GLU A 345 -0.70 5.28 26.21
N PRO A 346 -0.77 3.99 26.64
CA PRO A 346 0.38 3.31 27.21
C PRO A 346 1.64 3.34 26.32
N MET A 347 1.48 3.10 25.01
CA MET A 347 2.59 3.16 24.04
C MET A 347 3.20 4.56 23.92
N MET A 348 2.38 5.60 23.91
CA MET A 348 2.83 7.00 23.91
C MET A 348 3.66 7.30 25.16
N LYS A 349 3.19 6.88 26.35
CA LYS A 349 3.90 7.08 27.63
C LYS A 349 5.26 6.38 27.64
N LEU A 350 5.37 5.18 27.06
CA LEU A 350 6.65 4.47 26.89
C LEU A 350 7.62 5.31 26.04
N MET A 351 7.16 5.83 24.90
CA MET A 351 7.98 6.66 24.01
C MET A 351 8.38 7.99 24.65
N MET A 352 7.47 8.64 25.38
CA MET A 352 7.75 9.88 26.12
C MET A 352 8.93 9.72 27.08
N ARG A 353 8.90 8.64 27.89
CA ARG A 353 9.92 8.37 28.91
C ARG A 353 11.24 7.88 28.30
N GLU A 354 11.19 7.11 27.21
CA GLU A 354 12.38 6.64 26.51
C GLU A 354 13.23 7.80 25.97
N TYR A 355 12.58 8.79 25.38
CA TYR A 355 13.23 9.89 24.66
C TYR A 355 13.24 11.22 25.42
N GLN A 356 12.72 11.24 26.66
CA GLN A 356 12.62 12.43 27.52
C GLN A 356 11.99 13.62 26.80
N ILE A 357 11.00 13.35 25.97
CA ILE A 357 10.37 14.39 25.18
C ILE A 357 9.40 15.15 26.11
N PRO A 358 9.48 16.50 26.19
CA PRO A 358 8.54 17.27 27.00
C PRO A 358 7.11 16.93 26.57
N GLY A 359 6.27 16.58 27.56
CA GLY A 359 4.85 16.32 27.36
C GLY A 359 4.02 17.57 27.16
#